data_AF-A0A1B6IPV6-F1
#
_entry.id   AF-A0A1B6IPV6-F1
#
_cell.length_a   1.000
_cell.length_b   1.000
_cell.length_c   1.000
_cell.angle_alpha   90.00
_cell.angle_beta   90.00
_cell.angle_gamma   90.00
#
_symmetry.space_group_name_H-M   'P 1'
#
loop_
_entity.id
_entity.type
_entity.pdbx_description
1 polymer ?
#
loop_
_entity_poly.entity_id
_entity_poly.type
_entity_poly.pdbx_seq_one_letter_code
_entity_poly.pdbx_strand_id
1 'polypeptide(L)'
;MKVLDLRELNAMDKSQQTEAMATVNLQLENMTAEHRVSWALEHLPQPAVLSSSFGIQAAVSLHLVTSQQPNIPVILTDTGYLFPETYQFIDQLTEQLKLNLKVFRA
;
A
#
# COMPACT_ATOMS: atom_id res chain seq x y z
N MET A 1 2.57 16.31 15.44
CA MET A 1 3.80 15.98 14.68
C MET A 1 3.80 16.79 13.41
N LYS A 2 4.95 17.30 12.91
CA LYS A 2 4.97 18.01 11.61
C LYS A 2 4.55 16.98 10.56
N VAL A 3 3.44 17.22 9.87
CA VAL A 3 3.02 16.39 8.73
C VAL A 3 4.16 16.41 7.71
N LEU A 4 4.60 15.24 7.26
CA LEU A 4 5.61 15.15 6.20
C LEU A 4 5.05 15.85 4.95
N ASP A 5 5.62 17.01 4.57
CA ASP A 5 5.24 17.68 3.33
C ASP A 5 6.03 17.05 2.17
N LEU A 6 5.33 16.29 1.33
CA LEU A 6 5.90 15.61 0.17
C LEU A 6 6.58 16.58 -0.80
N ARG A 7 6.11 17.84 -0.90
CA ARG A 7 6.72 18.85 -1.78
C ARG A 7 8.07 19.30 -1.25
N GLU A 8 8.19 19.49 0.06
CA GLU A 8 9.48 19.80 0.70
C GLU A 8 10.46 18.64 0.50
N LEU A 9 10.02 17.40 0.73
CA LEU A 9 10.85 16.21 0.55
C LEU A 9 11.32 16.01 -0.90
N ASN A 10 10.45 16.22 -1.88
CA ASN A 10 10.80 16.06 -3.30
C ASN A 10 11.80 17.11 -3.81
N ALA A 11 11.96 18.24 -3.11
CA ALA A 11 12.96 19.26 -3.44
C ALA A 11 14.37 18.95 -2.88
N MET A 12 14.47 17.98 -1.96
CA MET A 12 15.73 17.55 -1.34
C MET A 12 16.43 16.48 -2.18
N ASP A 13 17.74 16.32 -1.97
CA ASP A 13 18.45 15.15 -2.48
C ASP A 13 18.14 13.87 -1.69
N LYS A 14 18.55 12.71 -2.21
CA LYS A 14 18.24 11.40 -1.61
C LYS A 14 18.83 11.22 -0.20
N SER A 15 19.98 11.82 0.09
CA SER A 15 20.60 11.74 1.42
C SER A 15 19.79 12.55 2.43
N GLN A 16 19.43 13.78 2.06
CA GLN A 16 18.60 14.68 2.85
C GLN A 16 17.21 14.11 3.11
N GLN A 17 16.57 13.50 2.11
CA GLN A 17 15.29 12.79 2.30
C GLN A 17 15.40 11.68 3.35
N THR A 18 16.47 10.89 3.28
CA THR A 18 16.71 9.79 4.21
C THR A 18 16.87 10.30 5.64
N GLU A 19 17.63 11.38 5.82
CA GLU A 19 17.84 12.02 7.13
C GLU A 19 16.54 12.62 7.67
N ALA A 20 15.78 13.34 6.83
CA ALA A 20 14.50 13.94 7.20
C ALA A 20 13.44 12.91 7.66
N MET A 21 13.48 11.70 7.10
CA MET A 21 12.56 10.60 7.46
C MET A 21 13.06 9.74 8.62
N ALA A 22 14.31 9.88 9.06
CA ALA A 22 14.95 8.97 10.02
C ALA A 22 14.19 8.87 11.35
N THR A 23 13.76 10.01 11.91
CA THR A 23 13.02 10.02 13.19
C THR A 23 11.68 9.29 13.09
N VAL A 24 10.93 9.50 12.00
CA VAL A 24 9.64 8.81 11.79
C VAL A 24 9.86 7.32 11.56
N ASN A 25 10.86 6.95 10.77
CA ASN A 25 11.18 5.54 10.52
C ASN A 25 11.56 4.79 11.80
N LEU A 26 12.33 5.41 12.72
CA LEU A 26 12.64 4.81 14.02
C LEU A 26 11.40 4.58 14.89
N GLN A 27 10.41 5.46 14.81
CA GLN A 27 9.13 5.28 15.51
C GLN A 27 8.32 4.13 14.90
N LEU A 28 8.21 4.10 13.57
CA LEU A 28 7.48 3.06 12.84
C LEU A 28 8.12 1.69 13.02
N GLU A 29 9.45 1.61 13.13
CA GLU A 29 10.17 0.33 13.30
C GLU A 29 9.68 -0.45 14.53
N ASN A 30 9.32 0.27 15.60
CA ASN A 30 8.83 -0.33 16.84
C ASN A 30 7.32 -0.65 16.82
N MET A 31 6.61 -0.38 15.73
CA MET A 31 5.18 -0.65 15.57
C MET A 31 4.91 -1.97 14.83
N THR A 32 3.78 -2.59 15.14
CA THR A 32 3.26 -3.73 14.35
C THR A 32 2.79 -3.26 12.96
N ALA A 33 2.60 -4.20 12.03
CA ALA A 33 2.14 -3.87 10.67
C ALA A 33 0.80 -3.13 10.68
N GLU A 34 -0.13 -3.55 11.54
CA GLU A 34 -1.44 -2.92 11.70
C GLU A 34 -1.32 -1.47 12.14
N HIS A 35 -0.47 -1.19 13.14
CA HIS A 35 -0.25 0.16 13.64
C HIS A 35 0.47 1.05 12.62
N ARG A 36 1.39 0.50 11.82
CA ARG A 36 2.03 1.25 10.72
C ARG A 36 1.00 1.69 9.67
N VAL A 37 0.06 0.81 9.33
CA VAL A 37 -1.02 1.13 8.38
C VAL A 37 -1.96 2.19 8.96
N SER A 38 -2.40 2.04 10.21
CA SER A 38 -3.24 3.06 10.90
C SER A 38 -2.53 4.41 10.93
N TRP A 39 -1.26 4.42 11.33
CA TRP A 39 -0.46 5.64 11.37
C TRP A 39 -0.36 6.29 9.99
N ALA A 40 -0.10 5.52 8.94
CA ALA A 40 0.02 6.04 7.57
C ALA A 40 -1.32 6.63 7.07
N LEU A 41 -2.43 5.96 7.32
CA LEU A 41 -3.77 6.43 6.92
C LEU A 41 -4.16 7.74 7.62
N GLU A 42 -3.74 7.92 8.87
CA GLU A 42 -4.04 9.11 9.68
C GLU A 42 -3.12 10.30 9.36
N HIS A 43 -1.83 10.06 9.08
CA HIS A 43 -0.81 11.11 9.07
C HIS A 43 -0.31 11.48 7.67
N LEU A 44 -0.49 10.62 6.66
CA LEU A 44 -0.04 10.90 5.30
C LEU A 44 -1.15 11.52 4.45
N PRO A 45 -0.78 12.33 3.43
CA PRO A 45 -1.75 12.88 2.49
C PRO A 45 -2.56 11.79 1.77
N GLN A 46 -3.85 12.05 1.60
CA GLN A 46 -4.79 11.21 0.85
C GLN A 46 -4.88 11.66 -0.63
N PRO A 47 -5.29 10.79 -1.57
CA PRO A 47 -5.79 9.42 -1.37
C PRO A 47 -4.68 8.36 -1.24
N ALA A 48 -4.85 7.44 -0.29
CA ALA A 48 -4.04 6.23 -0.18
C ALA A 48 -4.49 5.16 -1.20
N VAL A 49 -3.53 4.36 -1.67
CA VAL A 49 -3.76 3.21 -2.54
C VAL A 49 -2.93 2.02 -2.07
N LEU A 50 -3.37 0.81 -2.41
CA LEU A 50 -2.60 -0.42 -2.20
C LEU A 50 -2.28 -1.05 -3.55
N SER A 51 -1.01 -1.26 -3.88
CA SER A 51 -0.62 -2.06 -5.04
C SER A 51 -0.37 -3.52 -4.63
N SER A 52 -0.87 -4.48 -5.40
CA SER A 52 -0.63 -5.91 -5.18
C SER A 52 -0.35 -6.63 -6.49
N SER A 53 0.65 -7.53 -6.49
CA SER A 53 0.93 -8.44 -7.60
C SER A 53 0.10 -9.73 -7.55
N PHE A 54 -0.69 -9.93 -6.48
CA PHE A 54 -1.48 -11.16 -6.26
C PHE A 54 -0.63 -12.45 -6.25
N GLY A 55 0.61 -12.34 -5.76
CA GLY A 55 1.46 -13.51 -5.48
C GLY A 55 1.01 -14.31 -4.25
N ILE A 56 1.77 -15.35 -3.91
CA ILE A 56 1.43 -16.37 -2.90
C ILE A 56 0.97 -15.76 -1.55
N GLN A 57 1.60 -14.69 -1.10
CA GLN A 57 1.35 -14.07 0.21
C GLN A 57 0.49 -12.80 0.13
N ALA A 58 -0.06 -12.47 -1.05
CA ALA A 58 -0.80 -11.22 -1.26
C ALA A 58 -2.01 -11.08 -0.33
N ALA A 59 -2.66 -12.19 0.02
CA ALA A 59 -3.84 -12.21 0.88
C ALA A 59 -3.59 -11.53 2.24
N VAL A 60 -2.37 -11.60 2.79
CA VAL A 60 -2.03 -11.01 4.10
C VAL A 60 -2.16 -9.48 4.04
N SER A 61 -1.40 -8.84 3.15
CA SER A 61 -1.42 -7.37 3.04
C SER A 61 -2.76 -6.85 2.53
N LEU A 62 -3.40 -7.58 1.59
CA LEU A 62 -4.73 -7.23 1.11
C LEU A 62 -5.72 -7.19 2.28
N HIS A 63 -5.81 -8.27 3.05
CA HIS A 63 -6.75 -8.35 4.16
C HIS A 63 -6.45 -7.33 5.27
N LEU A 64 -5.17 -7.15 5.64
CA LEU A 64 -4.78 -6.23 6.70
C LEU A 64 -5.18 -4.78 6.36
N VAL A 65 -4.87 -4.33 5.15
CA VAL A 65 -5.12 -2.94 4.74
C VAL A 65 -6.60 -2.69 4.46
N THR A 66 -7.30 -3.60 3.78
CA THR A 66 -8.73 -3.40 3.48
C THR A 66 -9.62 -3.52 4.71
N SER A 67 -9.17 -4.21 5.77
CA SER A 67 -9.86 -4.24 7.06
C SER A 67 -9.81 -2.89 7.79
N GLN A 68 -8.75 -2.10 7.59
CA GLN A 68 -8.61 -0.77 8.20
C GLN A 68 -9.19 0.35 7.33
N GLN A 69 -9.01 0.27 6.01
CA GLN A 69 -9.59 1.20 5.03
C GLN A 69 -10.42 0.43 4.01
N PRO A 70 -11.71 0.16 4.30
CA PRO A 70 -12.61 -0.45 3.35
C PRO A 70 -12.66 0.36 2.05
N ASN A 71 -12.80 -0.33 0.92
CA ASN A 71 -12.89 0.29 -0.41
C ASN A 71 -11.64 1.09 -0.86
N ILE A 72 -10.48 0.95 -0.19
CA ILE A 72 -9.20 1.48 -0.69
C ILE A 72 -8.92 0.95 -2.12
N PRO A 73 -8.49 1.80 -3.07
CA PRO A 73 -8.16 1.33 -4.40
C PRO A 73 -7.01 0.32 -4.37
N VAL A 74 -7.27 -0.90 -4.88
CA VAL A 74 -6.27 -1.95 -5.02
C VAL A 74 -5.79 -1.99 -6.47
N ILE A 75 -4.54 -1.60 -6.71
CA ILE A 75 -3.95 -1.54 -8.05
C ILE A 75 -3.36 -2.90 -8.41
N LEU A 76 -3.81 -3.43 -9.55
CA LEU A 76 -3.22 -4.57 -10.25
C LEU A 76 -2.65 -4.09 -11.59
N THR A 77 -1.36 -4.32 -11.81
CA THR A 77 -0.74 -4.19 -13.14
C THR A 77 -0.82 -5.54 -13.84
N ASP A 78 -1.77 -5.67 -14.77
CA ASP A 78 -1.98 -6.89 -15.54
C ASP A 78 -1.12 -6.84 -16.81
N THR A 79 -0.14 -7.73 -16.88
CA THR A 79 0.79 -7.84 -18.02
C THR A 79 0.17 -8.51 -19.24
N GLY A 80 -1.00 -9.14 -19.09
CA GLY A 80 -1.60 -10.01 -20.11
C GLY A 80 -1.02 -11.43 -20.16
N TYR A 81 -0.03 -11.73 -19.31
CA TYR A 81 0.65 -13.03 -19.27
C TYR A 81 0.71 -13.63 -17.85
N LEU A 82 -0.21 -13.24 -16.96
CA LEU A 82 -0.29 -13.88 -15.65
C LEU A 82 -0.76 -15.33 -15.83
N PHE A 83 -0.36 -16.20 -14.90
CA PHE A 83 -0.84 -17.59 -14.93
C PHE A 83 -2.37 -17.62 -14.80
N PRO A 84 -3.06 -18.56 -15.47
CA PRO A 84 -4.51 -18.72 -15.33
C PRO A 84 -4.95 -18.83 -13.86
N GLU A 85 -4.17 -19.52 -13.04
CA GLU A 85 -4.38 -19.68 -11.60
C GLU A 85 -4.24 -18.35 -10.85
N THR A 86 -3.37 -17.45 -11.31
CA THR A 86 -3.25 -16.09 -10.75
C THR A 86 -4.52 -15.29 -11.00
N TYR A 87 -5.11 -15.36 -12.20
CA TYR A 87 -6.39 -14.69 -12.47
C TYR A 87 -7.52 -15.24 -11.59
N GLN A 88 -7.62 -16.57 -11.46
CA GLN A 88 -8.60 -17.19 -10.56
C GLN A 88 -8.39 -16.75 -9.10
N PHE A 89 -7.15 -16.65 -8.66
CA PHE A 89 -6.81 -16.19 -7.32
C PHE A 89 -7.13 -14.71 -7.11
N ILE A 90 -6.91 -13.85 -8.13
CA ILE A 90 -7.33 -12.44 -8.12
C ILE A 90 -8.85 -12.36 -7.94
N ASP A 91 -9.62 -13.10 -8.74
CA ASP A 91 -11.08 -13.10 -8.68
C ASP A 91 -11.57 -13.57 -7.30
N GLN A 92 -11.03 -14.69 -6.81
CA GLN A 92 -11.36 -15.25 -5.50
C GLN A 92 -11.09 -14.24 -4.36
N LEU A 93 -9.90 -13.64 -4.31
CA LEU A 93 -9.56 -12.68 -3.26
C LEU A 93 -10.38 -11.39 -3.39
N THR A 94 -10.66 -10.95 -4.62
CA THR A 94 -11.48 -9.76 -4.87
C THR A 94 -12.89 -9.93 -4.34
N GLU A 95 -13.50 -11.10 -4.56
CA GLU A 95 -14.82 -11.44 -4.02
C GLU A 95 -14.78 -11.58 -2.49
N GLN A 96 -13.86 -12.38 -1.95
CA GLN A 96 -13.80 -12.68 -0.52
C GLN A 96 -13.50 -11.44 0.34
N LEU A 97 -12.58 -10.58 -0.12
CA LEU A 97 -12.14 -9.40 0.61
C LEU A 97 -12.86 -8.11 0.16
N LYS A 98 -13.80 -8.21 -0.79
CA LYS A 98 -14.57 -7.09 -1.37
C LYS A 98 -13.66 -5.96 -1.86
N LEU A 99 -12.63 -6.31 -2.64
CA LEU A 99 -11.60 -5.37 -3.07
C LEU A 99 -12.14 -4.37 -4.10
N ASN A 100 -11.77 -3.09 -3.96
CA ASN A 100 -11.97 -2.07 -4.99
C ASN A 100 -10.85 -2.18 -6.04
N LEU A 101 -10.88 -3.25 -6.83
CA LEU A 101 -9.82 -3.58 -7.77
C LEU A 101 -9.75 -2.56 -8.93
N LYS A 102 -8.55 -2.08 -9.22
CA LYS A 102 -8.21 -1.19 -10.34
C LYS A 102 -7.18 -1.89 -11.21
N VAL A 103 -7.64 -2.44 -12.33
CA VAL A 103 -6.77 -3.15 -13.29
C VAL A 103 -6.22 -2.15 -14.30
N PHE A 104 -4.90 -2.09 -14.40
CA PHE A 104 -4.18 -1.32 -15.40
C PHE A 104 -3.44 -2.27 -16.32
N ARG A 105 -3.49 -1.98 -17.63
CA ARG A 105 -2.83 -2.72 -18.71
C ARG A 105 -2.06 -1.72 -19.58
N ALA A 106 -0.92 -2.16 -20.11
CA ALA A 106 -0.13 -1.39 -21.08
C ALA A 106 -0.45 -1.85 -22.51
#